data_AF-A0A7L4RR08-F1
#
_entry.id   AF-A0A7L4RR08-F1
#
_cell.length_a   1.000
_cell.length_b   1.000
_cell.length_c   1.000
_cell.angle_alpha   90.00
_cell.angle_beta   90.00
_cell.angle_gamma   90.00
#
_symmetry.space_group_name_H-M   'P 1'
#
loop_
_entity.id
_entity.type
_entity.pdbx_description
1 polymer ?
#
loop_
_entity_poly.entity_id
_entity_poly.type
_entity_poly.pdbx_seq_one_letter_code
_entity_poly.pdbx_strand_id
1 'polypeptide(L)'
;MPQSSLLPRAGVSKRSKITSRAYPSVQSVMTRTEVAELREKVEEMKKRLREVSRINTKAGISRLWDKIEKRPDGDYYLGRKVIGRDTGINKGVYIGNGAREAIVVDRKYGAIDRLFEKAKQRATVNGVVDESRVPQAVFDTVKEAMPIQSREEVQKIIDEKKVGQEGKIALDIFIDRGVGVCRHDSLACAAVLEVFKEKGMIHGTPHVERNIDERGGHGWCTLELNGEKIVLDIPNNLLKKLKETTEEEWTY
;
A
#
# COMPACT_ATOMS: atom_id res chain seq x y z
N MET A 1 -52.59 -24.30 35.57
CA MET A 1 -53.19 -25.32 36.46
C MET A 1 -52.56 -26.68 36.10
N PRO A 2 -52.30 -27.55 37.09
CA PRO A 2 -50.96 -28.07 37.38
C PRO A 2 -50.87 -29.60 37.34
N GLN A 3 -49.65 -30.15 37.43
CA GLN A 3 -49.24 -31.30 38.24
C GLN A 3 -47.75 -31.58 37.92
N SER A 4 -46.77 -31.38 38.82
CA SER A 4 -46.44 -32.23 40.00
C SER A 4 -46.35 -33.71 39.57
N SER A 5 -45.32 -34.50 39.87
CA SER A 5 -44.25 -34.43 40.85
C SER A 5 -43.35 -35.67 40.64
N LEU A 6 -42.28 -35.78 41.43
CA LEU A 6 -41.54 -36.99 41.83
C LEU A 6 -40.10 -37.09 41.32
N LEU A 7 -39.21 -36.65 42.21
CA LEU A 7 -37.88 -37.22 42.42
C LEU A 7 -37.96 -38.73 42.70
N PRO A 8 -36.88 -39.47 42.43
CA PRO A 8 -36.17 -40.05 43.58
C PRO A 8 -34.64 -39.92 43.52
N ARG A 9 -34.07 -40.34 44.65
CA ARG A 9 -32.77 -40.02 45.25
C ARG A 9 -31.57 -40.80 44.67
N ALA A 10 -30.41 -40.15 44.85
CA ALA A 10 -29.11 -40.67 45.29
C ALA A 10 -28.53 -41.93 44.62
N GLY A 11 -27.51 -41.70 43.79
CA GLY A 11 -26.49 -42.67 43.42
C GLY A 11 -25.09 -42.10 43.72
N VAL A 12 -24.50 -42.58 44.81
CA VAL A 12 -23.09 -42.39 45.20
C VAL A 12 -22.18 -42.96 44.11
N SER A 13 -21.19 -42.22 43.59
CA SER A 13 -19.91 -42.82 43.18
C SER A 13 -18.83 -41.80 42.82
N LYS A 14 -17.73 -41.87 43.59
CA LYS A 14 -16.34 -41.55 43.21
C LYS A 14 -15.98 -40.07 42.97
N ARG A 15 -15.54 -39.44 44.06
CA ARG A 15 -14.46 -38.43 44.03
C ARG A 15 -13.26 -39.03 43.30
N SER A 16 -13.07 -38.67 42.03
CA SER A 16 -11.76 -38.79 41.39
C SER A 16 -10.83 -37.82 42.11
N LYS A 17 -9.85 -38.36 42.84
CA LYS A 17 -8.70 -37.59 43.32
C LYS A 17 -8.04 -36.97 42.08
N ILE A 18 -8.27 -35.68 41.86
CA ILE A 18 -7.41 -34.86 41.03
C ILE A 18 -6.10 -34.80 41.80
N THR A 19 -5.18 -35.71 41.47
CA THR A 19 -3.78 -35.54 41.81
C THR A 19 -3.33 -34.30 41.06
N SER A 20 -3.04 -33.23 41.80
CA SER A 20 -2.33 -32.08 41.29
C SER A 20 -1.02 -32.57 40.70
N ARG A 21 -0.98 -32.73 39.38
CA ARG A 21 0.28 -32.86 38.66
C ARG A 21 1.02 -31.56 38.91
N ALA A 22 1.99 -31.60 39.82
CA ALA A 22 2.96 -30.54 39.98
C ALA A 22 3.56 -30.29 38.60
N TYR A 23 3.25 -29.14 38.01
CA TYR A 23 4.05 -28.65 36.90
C TYR A 23 5.47 -28.52 37.44
N PRO A 24 6.47 -29.23 36.88
CA PRO A 24 7.84 -28.93 37.22
C PRO A 24 8.03 -27.45 36.93
N SER A 25 8.38 -26.69 37.97
CA SER A 25 8.77 -25.30 37.82
C SER A 25 9.92 -25.27 36.82
N VAL A 26 9.65 -24.81 35.60
CA VAL A 26 10.71 -24.53 34.63
C VAL A 26 11.38 -23.24 35.09
N GLN A 27 12.10 -23.32 36.21
CA GLN A 27 13.24 -22.46 36.46
C GLN A 27 14.44 -23.17 35.86
N SER A 28 14.50 -23.23 34.52
CA SER A 28 15.80 -23.37 33.89
C SER A 28 16.51 -22.04 34.16
N VAL A 29 17.29 -22.01 35.22
CA VAL A 29 18.13 -20.86 35.54
C VAL A 29 19.11 -20.75 34.38
N MET A 30 18.82 -19.83 33.44
CA MET A 30 19.72 -19.54 32.34
C MET A 30 21.10 -19.28 32.94
N THR A 31 22.09 -19.96 32.41
CA THR A 31 23.47 -19.78 32.83
C THR A 31 23.86 -18.32 32.61
N ARG A 32 24.81 -17.82 33.41
CA ARG A 32 25.31 -16.44 33.28
C ARG A 32 25.79 -16.15 31.85
N THR A 33 26.29 -17.17 31.15
CA THR A 33 26.73 -17.10 29.76
C THR A 33 25.57 -16.89 28.79
N GLU A 34 24.49 -17.66 28.90
CA GLU A 34 23.30 -17.51 28.04
C GLU A 34 22.61 -16.14 28.23
N VAL A 35 22.61 -15.61 29.45
CA VAL A 35 22.11 -14.26 29.74
C VAL A 35 22.99 -13.18 29.10
N ALA A 36 24.32 -13.38 29.04
CA ALA A 36 25.23 -12.46 28.40
C ALA A 36 25.05 -12.41 26.87
N GLU A 37 24.93 -13.58 26.23
CA GLU A 37 24.69 -13.67 24.78
C GLU A 37 23.34 -13.04 24.36
N LEU A 38 22.29 -13.23 25.17
CA LEU A 38 21.01 -12.59 24.92
C LEU A 38 21.07 -11.07 25.04
N ARG A 39 21.83 -10.55 26.02
CA ARG A 39 22.02 -9.10 26.17
C ARG A 39 22.76 -8.50 24.99
N GLU A 40 23.78 -9.19 24.48
CA GLU A 40 24.51 -8.75 23.29
C GLU A 40 23.60 -8.72 22.06
N LYS A 41 22.81 -9.77 21.82
CA LYS A 41 21.81 -9.80 20.74
C LYS A 41 20.76 -8.70 20.87
N VAL A 42 20.28 -8.42 22.08
CA VAL A 42 19.31 -7.32 22.33
C VAL A 42 19.94 -5.96 22.04
N GLU A 43 21.19 -5.72 22.42
CA GLU A 43 21.87 -4.46 22.12
C GLU A 43 22.19 -4.30 20.63
N GLU A 44 22.57 -5.38 19.93
CA GLU A 44 22.72 -5.36 18.48
C GLU A 44 21.39 -5.03 17.79
N MET A 45 20.31 -5.65 18.23
CA MET A 45 18.96 -5.41 17.70
C MET A 45 18.50 -3.98 17.96
N LYS A 46 18.76 -3.42 19.15
CA LYS A 46 18.53 -2.00 19.45
C LYS A 46 19.38 -1.06 18.59
N LYS A 47 20.63 -1.42 18.30
CA LYS A 47 21.52 -0.64 17.43
C LYS A 47 20.97 -0.60 16.00
N ARG A 48 20.58 -1.74 15.45
CA ARG A 48 19.90 -1.85 14.14
C ARG A 48 18.59 -1.05 14.13
N LEU A 49 17.79 -1.14 15.19
CA LEU A 49 16.54 -0.39 15.31
C LEU A 49 16.77 1.14 15.30
N ARG A 50 17.81 1.63 15.98
CA ARG A 50 18.21 3.05 15.96
C ARG A 50 18.72 3.52 14.59
N GLU A 51 19.36 2.64 13.84
CA GLU A 51 19.84 2.93 12.49
C GLU A 51 18.68 3.02 11.49
N VAL A 52 17.74 2.07 11.57
CA VAL A 52 16.48 2.10 10.81
C VAL A 52 15.63 3.32 11.19
N SER A 53 15.58 3.68 12.48
CA SER A 53 14.82 4.87 12.92
C SER A 53 15.44 6.18 12.42
N ARG A 54 16.77 6.27 12.33
CA ARG A 54 17.48 7.43 11.76
C ARG A 54 17.13 7.67 10.29
N ILE A 55 17.01 6.61 9.49
CA ILE A 55 16.58 6.70 8.08
C ILE A 55 15.12 7.16 7.96
N ASN A 56 14.27 6.78 8.93
CA ASN A 56 12.86 7.15 9.00
C ASN A 56 12.57 8.50 9.67
N THR A 57 13.59 9.26 10.09
CA THR A 57 13.35 10.61 10.63
C THR A 57 12.98 11.59 9.52
N LYS A 58 12.15 12.60 9.86
CA LYS A 58 11.81 13.74 9.00
C LYS A 58 13.06 14.38 8.34
N ALA A 59 14.19 14.37 9.05
CA ALA A 59 15.49 14.82 8.56
C ALA A 59 16.18 13.87 7.57
N GLY A 60 16.05 12.54 7.71
CA GLY A 60 16.55 11.55 6.75
C GLY A 60 15.78 11.59 5.43
N ILE A 61 14.46 11.74 5.52
CA ILE A 61 13.56 11.94 4.39
C ILE A 61 13.84 13.27 3.70
N SER A 62 13.95 14.37 4.47
CA SER A 62 14.34 15.70 3.95
C SER A 62 15.71 15.67 3.28
N ARG A 63 16.72 14.97 3.80
CA ARG A 63 18.03 14.83 3.12
C ARG A 63 17.96 14.07 1.80
N LEU A 64 17.03 13.13 1.66
CA LEU A 64 16.84 12.37 0.41
C LEU A 64 16.10 13.22 -0.62
N TRP A 65 15.10 14.00 -0.19
CA TRP A 65 14.42 15.00 -1.00
C TRP A 65 15.36 16.13 -1.42
N ASP A 66 16.14 16.69 -0.50
CA ASP A 66 17.22 17.63 -0.80
C ASP A 66 18.19 17.06 -1.83
N LYS A 67 18.48 15.76 -1.81
CA LYS A 67 19.34 15.10 -2.81
C LYS A 67 18.65 14.85 -4.15
N ILE A 68 17.33 14.80 -4.21
CA ILE A 68 16.55 14.68 -5.45
C ILE A 68 16.34 16.07 -6.06
N GLU A 69 16.00 17.05 -5.22
CA GLU A 69 15.75 18.45 -5.57
C GLU A 69 17.06 19.20 -5.93
N LYS A 70 18.21 18.77 -5.39
CA LYS A 70 19.55 19.32 -5.72
C LYS A 70 20.32 18.53 -6.79
N ARG A 71 19.71 17.55 -7.47
CA ARG A 71 20.35 16.96 -8.66
C ARG A 71 20.30 18.00 -9.79
N PRO A 72 21.39 18.19 -10.56
CA PRO A 72 21.40 19.11 -11.70
C PRO A 72 20.34 18.78 -12.76
N ASP A 73 19.79 17.57 -12.71
CA ASP A 73 18.77 17.05 -13.63
C ASP A 73 17.41 16.84 -12.93
N GLY A 74 17.08 17.60 -11.87
CA GLY A 74 16.04 17.37 -10.83
C GLY A 74 14.67 16.80 -11.25
N ASP A 75 14.32 16.85 -12.54
CA ASP A 75 13.17 16.20 -13.15
C ASP A 75 13.38 14.69 -13.45
N TYR A 76 14.59 14.13 -13.34
CA TYR A 76 14.93 12.77 -13.78
C TYR A 76 15.62 11.91 -12.71
N TYR A 77 15.26 10.62 -12.68
CA TYR A 77 15.89 9.59 -11.88
C TYR A 77 16.25 8.38 -12.74
N LEU A 78 17.56 8.10 -12.84
CA LEU A 78 18.12 7.01 -13.64
C LEU A 78 17.56 6.97 -15.08
N GLY A 79 17.52 8.15 -15.72
CA GLY A 79 17.09 8.34 -17.11
C GLY A 79 15.57 8.36 -17.33
N ARG A 80 14.76 8.44 -16.27
CA ARG A 80 13.29 8.54 -16.36
C ARG A 80 12.80 9.79 -15.65
N LYS A 81 11.78 10.45 -16.21
CA LYS A 81 11.17 11.61 -15.59
C LYS A 81 10.50 11.21 -14.27
N VAL A 82 10.74 11.96 -13.21
CA VAL A 82 10.12 11.74 -11.91
C VAL A 82 8.64 12.09 -12.00
N ILE A 83 7.78 11.20 -11.53
CA ILE A 83 6.34 11.40 -11.46
C ILE A 83 6.03 12.26 -10.23
N GLY A 84 5.58 13.48 -10.47
CA GLY A 84 5.01 14.41 -9.50
C GLY A 84 3.58 14.80 -9.86
N ARG A 85 3.06 15.84 -9.20
CA ARG A 85 1.68 16.32 -9.36
C ARG A 85 1.35 16.65 -10.82
N ASP A 86 2.22 17.36 -11.51
CA ASP A 86 1.91 17.94 -12.84
C ASP A 86 2.74 17.32 -13.98
N THR A 87 3.17 16.07 -13.80
CA THR A 87 4.00 15.37 -14.79
C THR A 87 3.25 14.19 -15.37
N GLY A 88 3.50 13.90 -16.65
CA GLY A 88 3.02 12.67 -17.29
C GLY A 88 3.46 11.41 -16.51
N ILE A 89 2.59 10.40 -16.51
CA ILE A 89 2.73 9.20 -15.68
C ILE A 89 3.49 8.13 -16.46
N ASN A 90 3.07 7.86 -17.70
CA ASN A 90 3.68 6.86 -18.55
C ASN A 90 5.14 7.19 -18.87
N LYS A 91 5.99 6.15 -18.86
CA LYS A 91 7.45 6.19 -18.94
C LYS A 91 8.16 6.86 -17.75
N GLY A 92 7.40 7.40 -16.79
CA GLY A 92 7.93 8.04 -15.60
C GLY A 92 8.42 7.06 -14.53
N VAL A 93 8.96 7.62 -13.45
CA VAL A 93 9.37 6.90 -12.26
C VAL A 93 8.89 7.61 -11.00
N TYR A 94 8.26 6.87 -10.10
CA TYR A 94 7.83 7.36 -8.80
C TYR A 94 8.82 6.94 -7.72
N ILE A 95 9.35 7.91 -6.97
CA ILE A 95 10.34 7.65 -5.92
C ILE A 95 9.62 7.55 -4.58
N GLY A 96 9.59 6.33 -4.01
CA GLY A 96 8.99 6.08 -2.71
C GLY A 96 9.70 6.79 -1.55
N ASN A 97 9.06 6.83 -0.37
CA ASN A 97 9.70 7.36 0.83
C ASN A 97 10.87 6.47 1.28
N GLY A 98 12.04 7.05 1.53
CA GLY A 98 13.19 6.34 2.11
C GLY A 98 13.98 5.44 1.14
N ALA A 99 14.04 5.76 -0.16
CA ALA A 99 14.86 5.07 -1.16
C ALA A 99 14.63 3.54 -1.29
N ARG A 100 13.50 3.01 -0.83
CA ARG A 100 13.28 1.55 -0.82
C ARG A 100 12.94 0.97 -2.19
N GLU A 101 12.35 1.77 -3.08
CA GLU A 101 12.03 1.36 -4.46
C GLU A 101 11.77 2.59 -5.35
N ALA A 102 12.17 2.50 -6.62
CA ALA A 102 11.79 3.43 -7.67
C ALA A 102 10.81 2.74 -8.63
N ILE A 103 9.53 3.08 -8.53
CA ILE A 103 8.46 2.40 -9.28
C ILE A 103 8.39 3.00 -10.68
N VAL A 104 8.65 2.19 -11.68
CA VAL A 104 8.59 2.58 -13.09
C VAL A 104 7.20 2.29 -13.62
N VAL A 105 6.56 3.31 -14.20
CA VAL A 105 5.30 3.17 -14.91
C VAL A 105 5.58 3.23 -16.41
N ASP A 106 5.30 2.16 -17.14
CA ASP A 106 5.63 2.07 -18.56
C ASP A 106 4.68 1.10 -19.27
N ARG A 107 3.84 1.63 -20.17
CA ARG A 107 2.81 0.84 -20.88
C ARG A 107 3.39 -0.30 -21.71
N LYS A 108 4.68 -0.27 -22.06
CA LYS A 108 5.33 -1.33 -22.85
C LYS A 108 5.26 -2.73 -22.20
N TYR A 109 5.01 -2.80 -20.89
CA TYR A 109 4.89 -4.05 -20.14
C TYR A 109 3.46 -4.64 -20.17
N GLY A 110 2.46 -3.83 -20.56
CA GLY A 110 1.12 -4.28 -20.95
C GLY A 110 0.08 -4.40 -19.83
N ALA A 111 0.43 -4.37 -18.55
CA ALA A 111 -0.56 -4.45 -17.46
C ALA A 111 -1.49 -3.24 -17.46
N ILE A 112 -0.95 -2.03 -17.69
CA ILE A 112 -1.77 -0.81 -17.80
C ILE A 112 -2.79 -0.90 -18.93
N ASP A 113 -2.40 -1.43 -20.09
CA ASP A 113 -3.32 -1.60 -21.22
C ASP A 113 -4.42 -2.64 -20.92
N ARG A 114 -4.10 -3.71 -20.17
CA ARG A 114 -5.11 -4.68 -19.69
C ARG A 114 -6.11 -4.03 -18.74
N LEU A 115 -5.62 -3.23 -17.78
CA LEU A 115 -6.49 -2.50 -16.86
C LEU A 115 -7.35 -1.47 -17.60
N PHE A 116 -6.78 -0.78 -18.58
CA PHE A 116 -7.51 0.17 -19.43
C PHE A 116 -8.65 -0.51 -20.18
N GLU A 117 -8.42 -1.62 -20.88
CA GLU A 117 -9.50 -2.29 -21.63
C GLU A 117 -10.61 -2.79 -20.69
N LYS A 118 -10.27 -3.30 -19.50
CA LYS A 118 -11.26 -3.71 -18.49
C LYS A 118 -12.06 -2.51 -17.95
N ALA A 119 -11.41 -1.40 -17.63
CA ALA A 119 -12.09 -0.18 -17.18
C ALA A 119 -12.96 0.42 -18.28
N LYS A 120 -12.48 0.43 -19.53
CA LYS A 120 -13.21 0.93 -20.70
C LYS A 120 -14.49 0.14 -20.92
N GLN A 121 -14.44 -1.20 -20.83
CA GLN A 121 -15.63 -2.03 -20.91
C GLN A 121 -16.69 -1.65 -19.86
N ARG A 122 -16.26 -1.36 -18.62
CA ARG A 122 -17.16 -0.95 -17.53
C ARG A 122 -17.75 0.44 -17.71
N ALA A 123 -16.97 1.36 -18.29
CA ALA A 123 -17.42 2.72 -18.58
C ALA A 123 -18.28 2.80 -19.85
N THR A 124 -18.32 1.74 -20.68
CA THR A 124 -19.05 1.75 -21.95
C THR A 124 -20.55 1.48 -21.74
N VAL A 125 -21.39 2.35 -22.32
CA VAL A 125 -22.84 2.22 -22.40
C VAL A 125 -23.25 2.33 -23.86
N ASN A 126 -24.00 1.34 -24.37
CA ASN A 126 -24.47 1.32 -25.76
C ASN A 126 -23.33 1.52 -26.80
N GLY A 127 -22.14 0.98 -26.51
CA GLY A 127 -20.98 1.07 -27.40
C GLY A 127 -20.17 2.37 -27.31
N VAL A 128 -20.57 3.31 -26.46
CA VAL A 128 -19.86 4.58 -26.24
C VAL A 128 -19.35 4.66 -24.80
N VAL A 129 -18.12 5.15 -24.60
CA VAL A 129 -17.60 5.40 -23.25
C VAL A 129 -18.34 6.57 -22.62
N ASP A 130 -18.98 6.33 -21.49
CA ASP A 130 -19.56 7.36 -20.64
C ASP A 130 -18.49 7.91 -19.71
N GLU A 131 -18.01 9.12 -19.99
CA GLU A 131 -16.97 9.79 -19.23
C GLU A 131 -17.30 9.90 -17.74
N SER A 132 -18.58 10.09 -17.38
CA SER A 132 -19.00 10.19 -15.98
C SER A 132 -18.77 8.90 -15.18
N ARG A 133 -18.68 7.75 -15.88
CA ARG A 133 -18.45 6.43 -15.29
C ARG A 133 -16.98 6.04 -15.24
N VAL A 134 -16.11 6.76 -15.96
CA VAL A 134 -14.67 6.44 -16.03
C VAL A 134 -14.00 6.41 -14.66
N PRO A 135 -14.22 7.38 -13.74
CA PRO A 135 -13.58 7.35 -12.42
C PRO A 135 -13.90 6.08 -11.62
N GLN A 136 -15.18 5.71 -11.54
CA GLN A 136 -15.63 4.50 -10.86
C GLN A 136 -15.08 3.24 -11.55
N ALA A 137 -15.15 3.20 -12.87
CA ALA A 137 -14.66 2.06 -13.65
C ALA A 137 -13.15 1.81 -13.43
N VAL A 138 -12.34 2.87 -13.41
CA VAL A 138 -10.90 2.77 -13.12
C VAL A 138 -10.66 2.34 -11.68
N PHE A 139 -11.34 2.99 -10.72
CA PHE A 139 -11.23 2.69 -9.30
C PHE A 139 -11.47 1.20 -9.01
N ASP A 140 -12.60 0.67 -9.47
CA ASP A 140 -12.95 -0.74 -9.25
C ASP A 140 -12.00 -1.69 -9.97
N THR A 141 -11.56 -1.32 -11.18
CA THR A 141 -10.66 -2.16 -11.98
C THR A 141 -9.30 -2.32 -11.31
N VAL A 142 -8.72 -1.22 -10.81
CA VAL A 142 -7.43 -1.25 -10.12
C VAL A 142 -7.56 -1.95 -8.77
N LYS A 143 -8.62 -1.67 -8.01
CA LYS A 143 -8.89 -2.32 -6.72
C LYS A 143 -9.02 -3.84 -6.85
N GLU A 144 -9.69 -4.32 -7.88
CA GLU A 144 -9.78 -5.75 -8.18
C GLU A 144 -8.48 -6.35 -8.70
N ALA A 145 -7.65 -5.56 -9.38
CA ALA A 145 -6.37 -6.02 -9.90
C ALA A 145 -5.35 -6.20 -8.78
N MET A 146 -5.37 -5.35 -7.75
CA MET A 146 -4.47 -5.42 -6.59
C MET A 146 -5.24 -5.58 -5.27
N PRO A 147 -5.92 -6.71 -5.06
CA PRO A 147 -6.75 -6.92 -3.88
C PRO A 147 -5.94 -7.07 -2.58
N ILE A 148 -4.66 -7.44 -2.68
CA ILE A 148 -3.79 -7.64 -1.52
C ILE A 148 -3.12 -6.31 -1.16
N GLN A 149 -3.67 -5.62 -0.16
CA GLN A 149 -3.17 -4.34 0.33
C GLN A 149 -2.18 -4.55 1.48
N SER A 150 -0.92 -4.87 1.17
CA SER A 150 0.09 -5.29 2.17
C SER A 150 1.50 -4.77 1.88
N ARG A 151 2.05 -4.03 2.86
CA ARG A 151 3.47 -3.59 2.83
C ARG A 151 4.44 -4.76 2.91
N GLU A 152 4.07 -5.85 3.58
CA GLU A 152 4.91 -7.03 3.75
C GLU A 152 5.02 -7.81 2.44
N GLU A 153 3.91 -7.98 1.71
CA GLU A 153 3.92 -8.63 0.39
C GLU A 153 4.65 -7.79 -0.66
N VAL A 154 4.50 -6.46 -0.61
CA VAL A 154 5.32 -5.54 -1.42
C VAL A 154 6.81 -5.77 -1.14
N GLN A 155 7.21 -5.83 0.13
CA GLN A 155 8.62 -6.05 0.48
C GLN A 155 9.14 -7.40 -0.02
N LYS A 156 8.34 -8.47 0.05
CA LYS A 156 8.70 -9.78 -0.52
C LYS A 156 8.97 -9.68 -2.02
N ILE A 157 8.12 -8.96 -2.77
CA ILE A 157 8.33 -8.75 -4.21
C ILE A 157 9.65 -8.00 -4.47
N ILE A 158 9.94 -6.95 -3.70
CA ILE A 158 11.18 -6.17 -3.82
C ILE A 158 12.40 -7.07 -3.56
N ASP A 159 12.36 -7.86 -2.49
CA ASP A 159 13.43 -8.77 -2.08
C ASP A 159 13.66 -9.88 -3.11
N GLU A 160 12.57 -10.50 -3.62
CA GLU A 160 12.60 -11.50 -4.69
C GLU A 160 13.26 -10.96 -5.97
N LYS A 161 12.93 -9.71 -6.32
CA LYS A 161 13.49 -9.04 -7.50
C LYS A 161 14.89 -8.49 -7.26
N LYS A 162 15.41 -8.58 -6.03
CA LYS A 162 16.74 -8.07 -5.63
C LYS A 162 16.94 -6.61 -6.01
N VAL A 163 15.87 -5.83 -5.89
CA VAL A 163 15.87 -4.40 -6.20
C VAL A 163 16.59 -3.72 -5.02
N GLY A 164 17.85 -3.37 -5.22
CA GLY A 164 18.65 -2.66 -4.21
C GLY A 164 18.11 -1.25 -3.91
N GLN A 165 18.79 -0.51 -3.04
CA GLN A 165 18.38 0.84 -2.56
C GLN A 165 18.25 1.94 -3.64
N GLU A 166 18.48 1.63 -4.91
CA GLU A 166 18.28 2.53 -6.05
C GLU A 166 17.70 1.80 -7.27
N GLY A 167 17.18 0.59 -7.05
CA GLY A 167 16.67 -0.25 -8.11
C GLY A 167 15.32 0.25 -8.64
N LYS A 168 15.16 0.12 -9.96
CA LYS A 168 13.89 0.33 -10.64
C LYS A 168 13.08 -0.96 -10.63
N ILE A 169 11.82 -0.88 -10.24
CA ILE A 169 10.86 -1.99 -10.32
C ILE A 169 9.65 -1.56 -11.14
N ALA A 170 9.20 -2.39 -12.08
CA ALA A 170 8.04 -2.06 -12.91
C ALA A 170 6.75 -2.19 -12.09
N LEU A 171 5.84 -1.22 -12.23
CA LEU A 171 4.51 -1.26 -11.60
C LEU A 171 3.74 -2.54 -11.99
N ASP A 172 3.89 -2.99 -13.22
CA ASP A 172 3.28 -4.21 -13.76
C ASP A 172 3.56 -5.45 -12.90
N ILE A 173 4.71 -5.54 -12.25
CA ILE A 173 5.04 -6.66 -11.35
C ILE A 173 4.07 -6.72 -10.18
N PHE A 174 3.70 -5.57 -9.62
CA PHE A 174 2.75 -5.47 -8.51
C PHE A 174 1.33 -5.79 -8.97
N ILE A 175 0.93 -5.25 -10.12
CA ILE A 175 -0.37 -5.53 -10.74
C ILE A 175 -0.53 -7.02 -11.02
N ASP A 176 0.47 -7.66 -11.62
CA ASP A 176 0.42 -9.09 -11.99
C ASP A 176 0.43 -10.01 -10.78
N ARG A 177 0.98 -9.55 -9.66
CA ARG A 177 0.96 -10.29 -8.39
C ARG A 177 -0.30 -10.01 -7.58
N GLY A 178 -1.11 -9.04 -7.98
CA GLY A 178 -2.28 -8.58 -7.27
C GLY A 178 -1.98 -7.97 -5.90
N VAL A 179 -0.79 -7.38 -5.74
CA VAL A 179 -0.29 -6.82 -4.49
C VAL A 179 -0.05 -5.33 -4.67
N GLY A 180 -0.61 -4.51 -3.79
CA GLY A 180 -0.51 -3.06 -3.84
C GLY A 180 -0.43 -2.42 -2.46
N VAL A 181 -0.12 -1.12 -2.48
CA VAL A 181 -0.38 -0.17 -1.40
C VAL A 181 -0.70 1.17 -2.07
N CYS A 182 -1.04 2.19 -1.28
CA CYS A 182 -1.43 3.53 -1.74
C CYS A 182 -0.70 4.06 -2.98
N ARG A 183 0.65 4.04 -3.01
CA ARG A 183 1.44 4.49 -4.16
C ARG A 183 1.27 3.63 -5.43
N HIS A 184 1.09 2.32 -5.29
CA HIS A 184 0.89 1.44 -6.45
C HIS A 184 -0.49 1.65 -7.05
N ASP A 185 -1.50 1.73 -6.19
CA ASP A 185 -2.88 1.99 -6.59
C ASP A 185 -3.02 3.36 -7.27
N SER A 186 -2.42 4.41 -6.68
CA SER A 186 -2.47 5.75 -7.25
C SER A 186 -1.79 5.85 -8.61
N LEU A 187 -0.63 5.22 -8.78
CA LEU A 187 0.08 5.16 -10.06
C LEU A 187 -0.71 4.38 -11.10
N ALA A 188 -1.31 3.24 -10.74
CA ALA A 188 -2.12 2.45 -11.65
C ALA A 188 -3.38 3.20 -12.10
N CYS A 189 -4.10 3.83 -11.18
CA CYS A 189 -5.25 4.68 -11.49
C CYS A 189 -4.87 5.81 -12.46
N ALA A 190 -3.82 6.57 -12.12
CA ALA A 190 -3.41 7.71 -12.92
C ALA A 190 -2.92 7.29 -14.32
N ALA A 191 -2.17 6.18 -14.42
CA ALA A 191 -1.70 5.65 -15.69
C ALA A 191 -2.87 5.19 -16.58
N VAL A 192 -3.87 4.51 -16.03
CA VAL A 192 -5.06 4.09 -16.79
C VAL A 192 -5.86 5.30 -17.28
N LEU A 193 -6.08 6.30 -16.41
CA LEU A 193 -6.75 7.55 -16.77
C LEU A 193 -5.97 8.33 -17.84
N GLU A 194 -4.64 8.30 -17.81
CA GLU A 194 -3.81 8.92 -18.84
C GLU A 194 -4.07 8.25 -20.21
N VAL A 195 -4.27 6.93 -20.26
CA VAL A 195 -4.67 6.24 -21.50
C VAL A 195 -6.05 6.69 -21.98
N PHE A 196 -7.04 6.82 -21.08
CA PHE A 196 -8.36 7.36 -21.45
C PHE A 196 -8.24 8.75 -22.08
N LYS A 197 -7.42 9.63 -21.48
CA LYS A 197 -7.15 10.97 -22.00
C LYS A 197 -6.45 10.94 -23.35
N GLU A 198 -5.38 10.14 -23.49
CA GLU A 198 -4.63 9.97 -24.75
C GLU A 198 -5.54 9.48 -25.90
N LYS A 199 -6.57 8.69 -25.59
CA LYS A 199 -7.55 8.20 -26.56
C LYS A 199 -8.73 9.15 -26.81
N GLY A 200 -8.75 10.33 -26.17
CA GLY A 200 -9.83 11.31 -26.31
C GLY A 200 -11.18 10.84 -25.74
N MET A 201 -11.15 9.87 -24.83
CA MET A 201 -12.36 9.32 -24.18
C MET A 201 -12.76 10.10 -22.93
N ILE A 202 -11.81 10.87 -22.37
CA ILE A 202 -12.05 11.86 -21.34
C ILE A 202 -11.26 13.13 -21.67
N HIS A 203 -11.72 14.30 -21.21
CA HIS A 203 -10.93 15.54 -21.23
C HIS A 203 -10.21 15.83 -19.92
N GLY A 204 -10.53 15.06 -18.86
CA GLY A 204 -9.93 15.26 -17.54
C GLY A 204 -8.42 14.97 -17.48
N THR A 205 -7.74 15.57 -16.49
CA THR A 205 -6.30 15.36 -16.26
C THR A 205 -6.06 14.57 -14.97
N PRO A 206 -5.41 13.40 -15.05
CA PRO A 206 -5.04 12.66 -13.85
C PRO A 206 -3.77 13.23 -13.21
N HIS A 207 -3.72 13.18 -11.88
CA HIS A 207 -2.56 13.57 -11.08
C HIS A 207 -2.30 12.54 -9.98
N VAL A 208 -1.03 12.30 -9.68
CA VAL A 208 -0.62 11.53 -8.50
C VAL A 208 -0.29 12.49 -7.38
N GLU A 209 -1.06 12.42 -6.31
CA GLU A 209 -0.87 13.24 -5.12
C GLU A 209 -0.16 12.45 -4.03
N ARG A 210 0.50 13.19 -3.12
CA ARG A 210 1.22 12.63 -2.00
C ARG A 210 1.27 13.60 -0.83
N ASN A 211 1.14 13.09 0.38
CA ASN A 211 1.50 13.81 1.60
C ASN A 211 2.47 12.97 2.44
N ILE A 212 3.15 13.63 3.37
CA ILE A 212 3.99 12.98 4.38
C ILE A 212 3.77 13.72 5.70
N ASP A 213 3.36 12.99 6.72
CA ASP A 213 3.18 13.48 8.08
C ASP A 213 3.95 12.61 9.10
N GLU A 214 3.67 12.77 10.38
CA GLU A 214 4.30 12.00 11.46
C GLU A 214 3.88 10.52 11.50
N ARG A 215 2.75 10.17 10.85
CA ARG A 215 2.19 8.82 10.79
C ARG A 215 2.68 8.05 9.57
N GLY A 216 3.05 8.75 8.50
CA GLY A 216 3.65 8.13 7.32
C GLY A 216 3.51 8.98 6.06
N GLY A 217 3.75 8.37 4.90
CA GLY A 217 3.49 9.01 3.61
C GLY A 217 2.36 8.33 2.87
N HIS A 218 1.32 9.07 2.50
CA HIS A 218 0.17 8.58 1.72
C HIS A 218 0.27 9.04 0.28
N GLY A 219 -0.35 8.28 -0.62
CA GLY A 219 -0.48 8.68 -2.02
C GLY A 219 -1.82 8.26 -2.58
N TRP A 220 -2.43 9.12 -3.37
CA TRP A 220 -3.72 8.88 -4.00
C TRP A 220 -3.71 9.45 -5.42
N CYS A 221 -4.66 9.00 -6.24
CA CYS A 221 -4.87 9.55 -7.57
C CYS A 221 -5.96 10.63 -7.48
N THR A 222 -5.84 11.66 -8.30
CA THR A 222 -6.94 12.59 -8.55
C THR A 222 -7.18 12.76 -10.03
N LEU A 223 -8.41 13.08 -10.41
CA LEU A 223 -8.80 13.41 -11.77
C LEU A 223 -9.49 14.78 -11.74
N GLU A 224 -8.92 15.77 -12.42
CA GLU A 224 -9.63 17.02 -12.67
C GLU A 224 -10.51 16.85 -13.90
N LEU A 225 -11.83 16.91 -13.72
CA LEU A 225 -12.83 16.69 -14.76
C LEU A 225 -13.94 17.73 -14.61
N ASN A 226 -14.23 18.48 -15.69
CA ASN A 226 -15.26 19.53 -15.69
C ASN A 226 -15.10 20.60 -14.59
N GLY A 227 -13.85 20.94 -14.24
CA GLY A 227 -13.55 21.88 -13.16
C GLY A 227 -13.76 21.31 -11.74
N GLU A 228 -14.05 20.02 -11.62
CA GLU A 228 -14.13 19.31 -10.35
C GLU A 228 -12.96 18.34 -10.20
N LYS A 229 -12.36 18.32 -9.01
CA LYS A 229 -11.30 17.35 -8.67
C LYS A 229 -11.93 16.14 -8.01
N ILE A 230 -11.79 14.97 -8.61
CA ILE A 230 -12.28 13.68 -8.09
C ILE A 230 -11.09 12.94 -7.46
N VAL A 231 -11.25 12.47 -6.23
CA VAL A 231 -10.26 11.67 -5.50
C VAL A 231 -10.52 10.20 -5.76
N LEU A 232 -9.46 9.46 -6.11
CA LEU A 232 -9.43 8.00 -6.27
C LEU A 232 -8.38 7.44 -5.29
N ASP A 233 -8.84 7.03 -4.11
CA ASP A 233 -7.99 6.51 -3.03
C ASP A 233 -8.49 5.11 -2.59
N ILE A 234 -7.91 4.09 -3.20
CA ILE A 234 -8.30 2.69 -3.02
C ILE A 234 -8.04 2.18 -1.59
N PRO A 235 -6.87 2.43 -0.95
CA PRO A 235 -6.62 2.02 0.43
C PRO A 235 -7.68 2.50 1.42
N ASN A 236 -8.18 3.73 1.24
CA ASN A 236 -9.23 4.32 2.09
C ASN A 236 -10.65 4.07 1.54
N ASN A 237 -10.77 3.31 0.45
CA ASN A 237 -12.02 3.06 -0.25
C ASN A 237 -12.81 4.34 -0.60
N LEU A 238 -12.09 5.39 -1.01
CA LEU A 238 -12.63 6.72 -1.23
C LEU A 238 -12.65 7.06 -2.73
N LEU A 239 -13.86 7.24 -3.25
CA LEU A 239 -14.12 7.79 -4.58
C LEU A 239 -15.15 8.90 -4.46
N LYS A 240 -14.70 10.14 -4.37
CA LYS A 240 -15.57 11.32 -4.15
C LYS A 240 -14.99 12.56 -4.80
N LYS A 241 -15.80 13.61 -4.94
CA LYS A 241 -15.28 14.94 -5.29
C LYS A 241 -14.52 15.51 -4.10
N LEU A 242 -13.40 16.17 -4.33
CA LEU A 242 -12.55 16.75 -3.29
C LEU A 242 -13.33 17.72 -2.38
N LYS A 243 -14.27 18.48 -2.94
CA LYS A 243 -15.14 19.39 -2.17
C LYS A 243 -16.07 18.68 -1.17
N GLU A 244 -16.29 17.38 -1.36
CA GLU A 244 -17.11 16.51 -0.53
C GLU A 244 -16.26 15.67 0.44
N THR A 245 -14.94 15.86 0.42
CA THR A 245 -14.00 15.19 1.33
C THR A 245 -13.58 16.12 2.46
N THR A 246 -13.38 15.58 3.66
CA THR A 246 -12.65 16.28 4.74
C THR A 246 -11.16 16.04 4.59
N GLU A 247 -10.30 16.96 5.06
CA GLU A 247 -8.84 16.74 5.04
C GLU A 247 -8.44 15.42 5.71
N GLU A 248 -9.16 15.01 6.75
CA GLU A 248 -8.95 13.76 7.50
C GLU A 248 -9.23 12.50 6.67
N GLU A 249 -10.07 12.56 5.63
CA GLU A 249 -10.40 11.39 4.79
C GLU A 249 -9.29 11.03 3.79
N TRP A 250 -8.36 11.94 3.51
CA TRP A 250 -7.25 11.74 2.56
C TRP A 250 -5.88 12.13 3.10
N THR A 251 -5.81 12.64 4.34
CA THR A 251 -4.61 12.60 5.17
C THR A 251 -4.61 11.31 5.99
N TYR A 252 -3.44 10.83 6.42
CA TYR A 252 -3.31 9.59 7.21
C TYR A 252 -4.09 9.65 8.52
#